data_AF-A0A921SYB5-F1
#
_entry.id   AF-A0A921SYB5-F1
#
_cell.length_a   1.000
_cell.length_b   1.000
_cell.length_c   1.000
_cell.angle_alpha   90.00
_cell.angle_beta   90.00
_cell.angle_gamma   90.00
#
_symmetry.space_group_name_H-M   'P 1'
#
loop_
_entity.id
_entity.type
_entity.pdbx_description
1 polymer ?
#
loop_
_entity_poly.entity_id
_entity_poly.type
_entity_poly.pdbx_seq_one_letter_code
_entity_poly.pdbx_strand_id
1 'polypeptide(L)'
;MHACGHDLHVKAGLGAATPRAEHMDPLTASEDFSGIPDAFGVPYCYWGFGGYAQGREAAPNHSPLWAPDLQPSLSTGTEAAASAAFALLGRG
;
A
#
# COMPACT_ATOMS: atom_id res chain seq x y z
N MET A 1 19.88 16.18 -4.81
CA MET A 1 20.11 15.89 -3.38
C MET A 1 18.89 16.39 -2.61
N HIS A 2 17.90 15.52 -2.41
CA HIS A 2 16.96 15.50 -1.29
C HIS A 2 16.07 14.26 -1.49
N ALA A 3 16.42 13.17 -0.80
CA ALA A 3 15.54 12.01 -0.63
C ALA A 3 15.26 11.96 0.87
N CYS A 4 14.11 12.49 1.26
CA CYS A 4 13.64 12.52 2.64
C CYS A 4 12.12 12.49 2.55
N GLY A 5 11.51 11.36 2.92
CA GLY A 5 10.07 11.27 3.15
C GLY A 5 9.20 11.37 1.90
N HIS A 6 9.42 10.49 0.93
CA HIS A 6 8.35 10.05 0.03
C HIS A 6 8.22 8.58 0.40
N ASP A 7 7.09 7.99 0.81
CA ASP A 7 5.69 8.37 0.89
C ASP A 7 5.00 7.05 1.34
N LEU A 8 3.86 7.08 2.05
CA LEU A 8 2.97 5.91 2.06
C LEU A 8 2.50 5.73 0.62
N HIS A 9 3.03 4.72 -0.07
CA HIS A 9 2.82 4.58 -1.51
C HIS A 9 1.96 3.39 -1.91
N VAL A 10 0.89 3.84 -2.55
CA VAL A 10 -0.30 3.27 -3.14
C VAL A 10 -0.04 2.58 -4.47
N LYS A 11 -0.26 1.26 -4.53
CA LYS A 11 -1.01 0.48 -5.55
C LYS A 11 -0.86 -1.02 -5.24
N ALA A 12 -1.94 -1.76 -5.45
CA ALA A 12 -2.20 -3.06 -4.86
C ALA A 12 -1.49 -4.22 -5.59
N GLY A 13 -0.54 -4.88 -4.92
CA GLY A 13 0.07 -6.12 -5.36
C GLY A 13 -0.16 -7.23 -4.35
N LEU A 14 -1.10 -8.11 -4.63
CA LEU A 14 -1.04 -9.50 -4.16
C LEU A 14 -1.61 -10.38 -5.27
N GLY A 15 -0.88 -11.42 -5.66
CA GLY A 15 -1.15 -12.32 -6.78
C GLY A 15 -2.40 -13.20 -6.65
N ALA A 16 -3.48 -12.70 -6.09
CA ALA A 16 -4.83 -13.24 -6.24
C ALA A 16 -5.68 -12.17 -6.93
N ALA A 17 -6.05 -12.42 -8.19
CA ALA A 17 -6.80 -11.51 -9.05
C ALA A 17 -8.15 -11.12 -8.42
N THR A 18 -8.14 -10.06 -7.61
CA THR A 18 -9.32 -9.27 -7.34
C THR A 18 -9.37 -8.15 -8.39
N PRO A 19 -10.55 -7.74 -8.88
CA PRO A 19 -10.67 -6.72 -9.94
C PRO A 19 -10.21 -5.31 -9.51
N ARG A 20 -9.57 -5.16 -8.34
CA ARG A 20 -9.12 -3.91 -7.73
C ARG A 20 -7.60 -3.85 -7.51
N ALA A 21 -6.85 -4.83 -8.01
CA ALA A 21 -5.39 -4.87 -7.91
C ALA A 21 -4.72 -4.53 -9.25
N GLU A 22 -3.65 -3.74 -9.21
CA GLU A 22 -2.90 -3.28 -10.39
C GLU A 22 -1.40 -3.23 -10.07
N HIS A 23 -0.55 -3.39 -11.09
CA HIS A 23 0.89 -3.23 -10.92
C HIS A 23 1.24 -1.81 -10.44
N MET A 24 2.06 -1.74 -9.39
CA MET A 24 2.68 -0.50 -8.93
C MET A 24 4.06 -0.41 -9.54
N ASP A 25 4.25 0.56 -10.44
CA ASP A 25 5.58 0.86 -10.98
C ASP A 25 6.52 1.31 -9.85
N PRO A 26 7.84 1.14 -9.99
CA PRO A 26 8.82 1.61 -9.01
C PRO A 26 8.67 3.11 -8.73
N LEU A 27 8.73 3.47 -7.44
CA LEU A 27 8.59 4.84 -6.97
C LEU A 27 9.94 5.32 -6.43
N THR A 28 10.18 6.64 -6.45
CA THR A 28 11.39 7.24 -5.87
C THR A 28 11.36 7.29 -4.34
N ALA A 29 10.24 6.90 -3.75
CA ALA A 29 10.03 6.69 -2.32
C ALA A 29 10.94 5.60 -1.74
N SER A 30 11.19 5.68 -0.44
CA SER A 30 11.95 4.66 0.30
C SER A 30 11.20 4.23 1.56
N GLU A 31 11.40 2.98 1.96
CA GLU A 31 10.88 2.35 3.17
C GLU A 31 11.97 1.40 3.72
N ASP A 32 12.15 1.36 5.04
CA ASP A 32 12.92 0.35 5.77
C ASP A 32 12.17 -0.97 6.06
N PHE A 33 10.89 -1.10 5.64
CA PHE A 33 10.04 -2.30 5.84
C PHE A 33 10.77 -3.62 5.59
N SER A 34 11.60 -3.70 4.54
CA SER A 34 12.30 -4.94 4.16
C SER A 34 13.24 -5.45 5.26
N GLY A 35 13.70 -4.58 6.17
CA GLY A 35 14.52 -4.98 7.31
C GLY A 35 13.86 -6.04 8.21
N ILE A 36 12.52 -6.06 8.29
CA ILE A 36 11.78 -7.08 9.05
C ILE A 36 11.86 -8.45 8.37
N PRO A 37 11.32 -8.68 7.16
CA PRO A 37 11.39 -9.99 6.50
C PRO A 37 12.81 -10.44 6.18
N ASP A 38 13.73 -9.50 5.90
CA ASP A 38 15.15 -9.82 5.69
C ASP A 38 15.77 -10.44 6.96
N ALA A 39 15.44 -9.93 8.14
CA ALA A 39 15.91 -10.48 9.42
C ALA A 39 15.39 -11.91 9.69
N PHE A 40 14.24 -12.28 9.13
CA PHE A 40 13.66 -13.62 9.24
C PHE A 40 13.99 -14.53 8.03
N GLY A 41 14.63 -13.99 6.98
CA GLY A 41 14.91 -14.73 5.75
C GLY A 41 13.65 -15.20 5.03
N VAL A 42 12.54 -14.45 5.13
CA VAL A 42 11.24 -14.82 4.55
C VAL A 42 10.90 -13.93 3.35
N PRO A 43 10.20 -14.46 2.33
CA PRO A 43 9.72 -13.63 1.24
C PRO A 43 8.68 -12.63 1.75
N TYR A 44 8.64 -11.45 1.13
CA TYR A 44 7.67 -10.43 1.44
C TYR A 44 7.07 -9.82 0.17
N CYS A 45 5.94 -9.15 0.35
CA CYS A 45 5.35 -8.28 -0.65
C CYS A 45 4.93 -7.00 0.05
N TYR A 46 5.29 -5.86 -0.53
CA TYR A 46 4.86 -4.54 -0.09
C TYR A 46 3.92 -3.96 -1.15
N TRP A 47 2.80 -3.39 -0.70
CA TRP A 47 1.78 -2.80 -1.58
C TRP A 47 1.26 -1.52 -0.96
N GLY A 48 0.47 -0.77 -1.72
CA GLY A 48 -0.34 0.30 -1.15
C GLY A 48 -1.75 0.38 -1.71
N PHE A 49 -2.53 1.33 -1.19
CA PHE A 49 -3.91 1.59 -1.58
C PHE A 49 -4.26 3.08 -1.44
N GLY A 50 -5.22 3.56 -2.23
CA GLY A 50 -5.56 4.99 -2.32
C GLY A 50 -6.04 5.59 -1.00
N GLY A 51 -5.63 6.83 -0.76
CA GLY A 51 -6.09 7.64 0.38
C GLY A 51 -7.24 8.61 0.06
N TYR A 52 -7.70 8.68 -1.20
CA TYR A 52 -8.69 9.64 -1.65
C TYR A 52 -9.79 8.95 -2.46
N ALA A 53 -11.01 9.47 -2.39
CA ALA A 53 -12.11 9.04 -3.23
C ALA A 53 -11.82 9.34 -4.71
N GLN A 54 -12.38 8.53 -5.60
CA GLN A 54 -12.19 8.68 -7.04
C GLN A 54 -12.60 10.08 -7.52
N GLY A 55 -11.75 10.72 -8.32
CA GLY A 55 -11.99 12.06 -8.87
C GLY A 55 -11.60 13.22 -7.93
N ARG A 56 -11.14 12.94 -6.71
CA ARG A 56 -10.54 13.96 -5.84
C ARG A 56 -9.09 14.23 -6.25
N GLU A 57 -8.71 15.50 -6.18
CA GLU A 57 -7.31 15.88 -6.26
C GLU A 57 -6.60 15.42 -4.98
N ALA A 58 -5.55 14.62 -5.15
CA ALA A 58 -4.80 14.05 -4.04
C ALA A 58 -3.61 14.95 -3.70
N ALA A 59 -3.57 15.47 -2.48
CA ALA A 59 -2.33 16.03 -1.95
C ALA A 59 -1.34 14.89 -1.64
N PRO A 60 -0.05 15.03 -1.99
CA PRO A 60 0.97 14.02 -1.71
C PRO A 60 1.24 13.93 -0.21
N ASN A 61 1.87 12.84 0.26
CA ASN A 61 2.31 12.83 1.66
C ASN A 61 3.35 13.95 1.86
N HIS A 62 3.53 14.38 3.11
CA HIS A 62 4.32 15.56 3.50
C HIS A 62 3.76 16.92 3.04
N SER A 63 2.64 16.98 2.32
CA SER A 63 1.92 18.22 2.07
C SER A 63 1.16 18.68 3.32
N PRO A 64 1.10 19.99 3.65
CA PRO A 64 0.20 20.51 4.70
C PRO A 64 -1.29 20.37 4.35
N LEU A 65 -1.60 20.04 3.09
CA LEU A 65 -2.94 19.78 2.61
C LEU A 65 -3.28 18.27 2.61
N TRP A 66 -2.35 17.42 3.05
CA TRP A 66 -2.58 15.98 3.08
C TRP A 66 -3.65 15.62 4.10
N ALA A 67 -4.76 15.07 3.61
CA ALA A 67 -5.90 14.66 4.42
C ALA A 67 -6.66 13.54 3.68
N PRO A 68 -6.35 12.26 3.95
CA PRO A 68 -7.02 11.16 3.28
C PRO A 68 -8.51 11.10 3.65
N ASP A 69 -9.36 10.76 2.69
CA ASP A 69 -10.78 10.52 2.93
C ASP A 69 -10.93 9.26 3.78
N LEU A 70 -11.79 9.29 4.81
CA LEU A 70 -12.00 8.14 5.70
C LEU A 70 -12.45 6.90 4.91
N GLN A 71 -13.43 7.09 4.02
CA GLN A 71 -13.85 6.08 3.05
C GLN A 71 -13.67 6.61 1.63
N PRO A 72 -13.19 5.78 0.70
CA PRO A 72 -13.01 4.32 0.81
C PRO A 72 -11.67 3.86 1.41
N SER A 73 -10.80 4.77 1.86
CA SER A 73 -9.42 4.43 2.24
C SER A 73 -9.34 3.40 3.37
N LEU A 74 -10.13 3.59 4.44
CA LEU A 74 -10.12 2.68 5.58
C LEU A 74 -10.66 1.29 5.22
N SER A 75 -11.76 1.22 4.47
CA SER A 75 -12.30 -0.08 4.03
C SER A 75 -11.32 -0.79 3.10
N THR A 76 -10.73 -0.06 2.14
CA THR A 76 -9.79 -0.63 1.16
C THR A 76 -8.54 -1.20 1.83
N GLY A 77 -7.93 -0.46 2.77
CA GLY A 77 -6.76 -0.95 3.51
C GLY A 77 -7.08 -2.19 4.36
N THR A 78 -8.24 -2.18 5.03
CA THR A 78 -8.70 -3.30 5.87
C THR A 78 -8.97 -4.55 5.02
N GLU A 79 -9.70 -4.39 3.92
CA GLU A 79 -10.02 -5.47 2.99
C GLU A 79 -8.75 -6.03 2.33
N ALA A 80 -7.80 -5.19 1.95
CA ALA A 80 -6.52 -5.62 1.39
C ALA A 80 -5.72 -6.48 2.38
N ALA A 81 -5.59 -6.02 3.63
CA ALA A 81 -4.89 -6.76 4.68
C ALA A 81 -5.57 -8.11 5.00
N ALA A 82 -6.90 -8.11 5.15
CA ALA A 82 -7.67 -9.33 5.38
C ALA A 82 -7.56 -10.29 4.20
N SER A 83 -7.69 -9.80 2.97
CA SER A 83 -7.54 -10.60 1.75
C SER A 83 -6.15 -11.22 1.66
N ALA A 84 -5.10 -10.49 2.03
CA ALA A 84 -3.73 -11.00 2.05
C ALA A 84 -3.54 -12.14 3.06
N ALA A 85 -4.07 -11.96 4.27
CA ALA A 85 -4.06 -13.00 5.29
C ALA A 85 -4.84 -14.24 4.82
N PHE A 86 -6.05 -14.08 4.27
CA PHE A 86 -6.85 -15.22 3.79
C PHE A 86 -6.23 -15.92 2.57
N ALA A 87 -5.56 -15.20 1.67
CA ALA A 87 -4.90 -15.83 0.52
C ALA A 87 -3.77 -16.78 0.96
N LEU A 88 -3.08 -16.46 2.06
CA LEU A 88 -1.96 -17.25 2.59
C LEU A 88 -2.39 -18.30 3.62
N LEU A 89 -3.36 -17.97 4.47
CA LEU A 89 -3.75 -18.78 5.65
C LEU A 89 -5.12 -19.45 5.50
N GLY A 90 -5.95 -19.03 4.55
CA GLY A 90 -7.36 -19.43 4.45
C GLY A 90 -7.61 -20.79 3.80
N ARG A 91 -6.56 -21.57 3.48
CA ARG A 91 -6.71 -22.96 3.03
C ARG A 91 -6.71 -23.88 4.25
N GLY A 92 -7.89 -24.05 4.84
CA GLY A 92 -8.21 -25.04 5.87
C GLY A 92 -9.46 -25.81 5.49
#